data_AF-A0A392R8S0-F1
#
_entry.id   AF-A0A392R8S0-F1
#
_cell.length_a   1.000
_cell.length_b   1.000
_cell.length_c   1.000
_cell.angle_alpha   90.00
_cell.angle_beta   90.00
_cell.angle_gamma   90.00
#
_symmetry.space_group_name_H-M   'P 1'
#
loop_
_entity.id
_entity.type
_entity.pdbx_description
1 polymer ?
#
loop_
_entity_poly.entity_id
_entity_poly.type
_entity_poly.pdbx_seq_one_letter_code
_entity_poly.pdbx_strand_id
1 'polypeptide(L)'
;MGGGPRTYPGGVSKWQWKRMQAKKAKQLLKARLCRERQIYEMRKRAELQAAVSELERPWDVVEKPPKLFSIKADEQLKVLADRFQKPGGFDLWTENDGPQLFQTPDELPSARFFPKGVVHSIKPYMKVTSDDLLERPDVLEDD
;
A
#
# COMPACT_ATOMS: atom_id res chain seq x y z
N MET A 1 -50.05 20.22 -56.49
CA MET A 1 -49.68 20.79 -55.17
C MET A 1 -49.72 19.67 -54.12
N GLY A 2 -48.76 18.74 -54.17
CA GLY A 2 -48.75 17.54 -53.32
C GLY A 2 -48.01 17.77 -52.00
N GLY A 3 -48.63 18.50 -51.08
CA GLY A 3 -48.15 18.62 -49.71
C GLY A 3 -48.98 17.74 -48.80
N GLY A 4 -48.64 16.45 -48.72
CA GLY A 4 -49.22 15.55 -47.72
C GLY A 4 -49.07 16.13 -46.29
N PRO A 5 -49.83 15.64 -45.31
CA PRO A 5 -49.87 16.20 -43.96
C PRO A 5 -48.45 16.48 -43.44
N ARG A 6 -48.18 17.73 -43.04
CA ARG A 6 -46.89 18.17 -42.50
C ARG A 6 -46.62 17.48 -41.15
N THR A 7 -46.25 16.21 -41.24
CA THR A 7 -46.03 15.31 -40.10
C THR A 7 -44.54 15.03 -39.98
N TYR A 8 -44.09 14.75 -38.75
CA TYR A 8 -42.72 14.31 -38.54
C TYR A 8 -42.60 12.85 -39.00
N PRO A 9 -41.38 12.35 -39.31
CA PRO A 9 -41.22 11.02 -39.87
C PRO A 9 -41.96 9.96 -39.04
N GLY A 10 -42.68 9.07 -39.74
CA GLY A 10 -43.55 8.07 -39.11
C GLY A 10 -44.95 8.58 -38.72
N GLY A 11 -45.39 9.73 -39.24
CA GLY A 11 -46.74 10.27 -38.95
C GLY A 11 -46.88 10.83 -37.53
N VAL A 12 -45.76 11.18 -36.91
CA VAL A 12 -45.68 11.53 -35.49
C VAL A 12 -45.83 13.05 -35.30
N SER A 13 -46.39 13.48 -34.17
CA SER A 13 -46.43 14.92 -33.83
C SER A 13 -45.05 15.48 -33.52
N LYS A 14 -44.88 16.80 -33.63
CA LYS A 14 -43.64 17.53 -33.26
C LYS A 14 -43.12 17.16 -31.88
N TRP A 15 -44.03 17.11 -30.91
CA TRP A 15 -43.68 16.89 -29.52
C TRP A 15 -43.24 15.46 -29.25
N GLN A 16 -43.94 14.49 -29.84
CA GLN A 16 -43.55 13.08 -29.79
C GLN A 16 -42.20 12.86 -30.49
N TRP A 17 -41.97 13.47 -31.66
CA TRP A 17 -40.68 13.42 -32.36
C TRP A 17 -39.54 13.99 -31.51
N LYS A 18 -39.76 15.16 -30.88
CA LYS A 18 -38.77 15.78 -29.98
C LYS A 18 -38.43 14.86 -28.80
N ARG A 19 -39.43 14.22 -28.19
CA ARG A 19 -39.21 13.24 -27.10
C ARG A 19 -38.45 12.00 -27.58
N MET A 20 -38.77 11.49 -28.76
CA MET A 20 -38.05 10.36 -29.37
C MET A 20 -36.58 10.70 -29.62
N GLN A 21 -36.29 11.87 -30.17
CA GLN A 21 -34.91 12.33 -30.38
C GLN A 21 -34.15 12.46 -29.05
N ALA A 22 -34.76 13.06 -28.02
CA ALA A 22 -34.16 13.14 -26.70
C ALA A 22 -33.89 11.75 -26.08
N LYS A 23 -34.82 10.79 -26.24
CA LYS A 23 -34.64 9.40 -25.79
C LYS A 23 -33.49 8.72 -26.54
N LYS A 24 -33.42 8.89 -27.87
CA LYS A 24 -32.34 8.35 -28.71
C LYS A 24 -30.98 8.93 -28.33
N ALA A 25 -30.89 10.24 -28.11
CA ALA A 25 -29.66 10.89 -27.64
C ALA A 25 -29.19 10.34 -26.28
N LYS A 26 -30.12 10.16 -25.32
CA LYS A 26 -29.80 9.54 -24.03
C LYS A 26 -29.28 8.10 -24.19
N GLN A 27 -29.88 7.31 -25.08
CA GLN A 27 -29.43 5.94 -25.34
C GLN A 27 -28.03 5.90 -25.96
N LEU A 28 -27.76 6.76 -26.94
CA LEU A 28 -26.43 6.87 -27.56
C LEU A 28 -25.36 7.30 -26.56
N LEU A 29 -25.66 8.26 -25.70
CA LEU A 29 -24.76 8.68 -24.62
C LEU A 29 -24.45 7.50 -23.68
N LYS A 30 -25.47 6.78 -23.21
CA LYS A 30 -25.28 5.60 -22.35
C LYS A 30 -24.40 4.55 -23.02
N ALA A 31 -24.67 4.22 -24.29
CA ALA A 31 -23.87 3.26 -25.05
C ALA A 31 -22.40 3.71 -25.19
N ARG A 32 -22.18 5.01 -25.46
CA ARG A 32 -20.83 5.60 -25.51
C ARG A 32 -20.10 5.46 -24.18
N LEU A 33 -20.73 5.85 -23.07
CA LEU A 33 -20.11 5.74 -21.73
C LEU A 33 -19.81 4.28 -21.37
N CYS A 34 -20.70 3.34 -21.68
CA CYS A 34 -20.43 1.92 -21.46
C CYS A 34 -19.20 1.44 -22.24
N ARG A 35 -19.08 1.83 -23.51
CA ARG A 35 -17.91 1.50 -24.35
C ARG A 35 -16.63 2.10 -23.79
N GLU A 36 -16.66 3.36 -23.39
CA GLU A 36 -15.51 4.05 -22.78
C GLU A 36 -15.09 3.36 -21.46
N ARG A 37 -16.06 3.00 -20.60
CA ARG A 37 -15.83 2.23 -19.38
C ARG A 37 -15.17 0.88 -19.66
N GLN A 38 -15.68 0.14 -20.64
CA GLN A 38 -15.12 -1.15 -21.00
C GLN A 38 -13.67 -1.04 -21.48
N ILE A 39 -13.36 -0.05 -22.30
CA ILE A 39 -11.98 0.21 -22.76
C ILE A 39 -11.06 0.54 -21.59
N TYR A 40 -11.51 1.39 -20.66
CA TYR A 40 -10.76 1.73 -19.46
C TYR A 40 -10.46 0.48 -18.60
N GLU A 41 -11.47 -0.35 -18.34
CA GLU A 41 -11.28 -1.58 -17.57
C GLU A 41 -10.36 -2.57 -18.29
N MET A 42 -10.48 -2.74 -19.60
CA MET A 42 -9.61 -3.62 -20.38
C MET A 42 -8.15 -3.17 -20.31
N ARG A 43 -7.89 -1.86 -20.43
CA ARG A 43 -6.54 -1.29 -20.24
C ARG A 43 -6.02 -1.57 -18.83
N LYS A 44 -6.85 -1.35 -17.80
CA LYS A 44 -6.47 -1.62 -16.42
C LYS A 44 -6.21 -3.10 -16.14
N ARG A 45 -7.01 -4.01 -16.70
CA ARG A 45 -6.77 -5.46 -16.61
C ARG A 45 -5.46 -5.85 -17.30
N ALA A 46 -5.16 -5.27 -18.46
CA ALA A 46 -3.90 -5.52 -19.17
C ALA A 46 -2.68 -5.00 -18.40
N GLU A 47 -2.76 -3.80 -17.81
CA GLU A 47 -1.72 -3.25 -16.92
C GLU A 47 -1.43 -4.21 -15.76
N LEU A 48 -2.48 -4.74 -15.12
CA LEU A 48 -2.33 -5.70 -14.03
C LEU A 48 -1.77 -7.04 -14.49
N GLN A 49 -2.25 -7.60 -15.61
CA GLN A 49 -1.73 -8.87 -16.14
C GLN A 49 -0.25 -8.78 -16.51
N ALA A 50 0.20 -7.66 -17.09
CA ALA A 50 1.61 -7.44 -17.37
C ALA A 50 2.44 -7.46 -16.08
N ALA A 51 1.99 -6.76 -15.03
CA ALA A 51 2.70 -6.74 -13.75
C ALA A 51 2.68 -8.10 -13.02
N VAL A 52 1.62 -8.90 -13.18
CA VAL A 52 1.55 -10.27 -12.63
C VAL A 52 2.59 -11.18 -13.30
N SER A 53 2.82 -11.04 -14.60
CA SER A 53 3.85 -11.84 -15.30
C SER A 53 5.27 -11.53 -14.82
N GLU A 54 5.54 -10.31 -14.36
CA GLU A 54 6.80 -9.93 -13.72
C GLU A 54 6.97 -10.58 -12.33
N LEU A 55 5.88 -10.84 -11.61
CA LEU A 55 5.85 -11.46 -10.29
C LEU A 55 5.93 -13.00 -10.33
N GLU A 56 5.46 -13.63 -11.39
CA GLU A 56 5.44 -15.11 -11.57
C GLU A 56 6.83 -15.74 -11.75
N ARG A 57 7.90 -14.94 -11.73
CA ARG A 57 9.29 -15.43 -11.63
C ARG A 57 9.92 -15.07 -10.28
N PRO A 58 9.50 -15.70 -9.16
CA PRO A 58 10.03 -15.39 -7.83
C PRO A 58 11.55 -15.55 -7.67
N TRP A 59 12.18 -16.31 -8.56
CA TRP A 59 13.62 -16.58 -8.56
C TRP A 59 14.43 -15.61 -9.42
N ASP A 60 13.81 -14.76 -10.23
CA ASP A 60 14.52 -13.69 -10.94
C ASP A 60 14.77 -12.53 -9.96
N VAL A 61 16.01 -12.05 -9.91
CA VAL A 61 16.38 -10.91 -9.05
C VAL A 61 15.71 -9.65 -9.62
N VAL A 62 14.63 -9.22 -8.97
CA VAL A 62 13.89 -8.02 -9.37
C VAL A 62 14.69 -6.78 -8.96
N GLU A 63 15.34 -6.10 -9.92
CA GLU A 63 16.09 -4.86 -9.66
C GLU A 63 15.20 -3.70 -9.19
N LYS A 64 13.92 -3.69 -9.60
CA LYS A 64 12.96 -2.65 -9.27
C LYS A 64 11.59 -3.26 -8.97
N PRO A 65 10.96 -2.95 -7.81
CA PRO A 65 9.67 -3.51 -7.47
C PRO A 65 8.62 -3.15 -8.54
N PRO A 66 7.79 -4.11 -8.98
CA PRO A 66 6.78 -3.87 -10.00
C PRO A 66 5.79 -2.82 -9.52
N LYS A 67 5.41 -1.89 -10.39
CA LYS A 67 4.48 -0.81 -10.07
C LYS A 67 3.04 -1.31 -10.19
N LEU A 68 2.60 -2.08 -9.20
CA LEU A 68 1.29 -2.75 -9.18
C LEU A 68 0.10 -1.79 -9.10
N PHE A 69 0.31 -0.61 -8.53
CA PHE A 69 -0.74 0.37 -8.32
C PHE A 69 -0.49 1.64 -9.12
N SER A 70 -1.57 2.16 -9.72
CA SER A 70 -1.56 3.48 -10.39
C SER A 70 -1.41 4.65 -9.43
N ILE A 71 -1.74 4.43 -8.15
CA ILE A 71 -1.69 5.40 -7.05
C ILE A 71 -0.54 4.98 -6.13
N LYS A 72 0.23 5.94 -5.61
CA LYS A 72 1.31 5.60 -4.66
C LYS A 72 0.71 5.02 -3.37
N ALA A 73 1.45 4.12 -2.71
CA ALA A 73 0.99 3.51 -1.45
C ALA A 73 0.63 4.57 -0.40
N ASP A 74 1.44 5.63 -0.29
CA ASP A 74 1.20 6.74 0.66
C ASP A 74 -0.10 7.50 0.37
N GLU A 75 -0.44 7.68 -0.90
CA GLU A 75 -1.68 8.33 -1.32
C GLU A 75 -2.89 7.46 -1.00
N GLN A 76 -2.78 6.13 -1.15
CA GLN A 76 -3.83 5.20 -0.73
C GLN A 76 -4.01 5.21 0.79
N LEU A 77 -2.92 5.21 1.53
CA LEU A 77 -2.92 5.21 2.99
C LEU A 77 -3.55 6.51 3.53
N LYS A 78 -3.26 7.65 2.90
CA LYS A 78 -3.90 8.93 3.20
C LYS A 78 -5.40 8.91 2.95
N VAL A 79 -5.84 8.46 1.76
CA VAL A 79 -7.28 8.36 1.44
C VAL A 79 -8.01 7.40 2.40
N LEU A 80 -7.33 6.35 2.86
CA LEU A 80 -7.87 5.46 3.89
C LEU A 80 -7.96 6.16 5.25
N ALA A 81 -6.91 6.86 5.69
CA ALA A 81 -6.89 7.61 6.93
C ALA A 81 -8.00 8.67 6.99
N ASP A 82 -8.24 9.39 5.89
CA ASP A 82 -9.30 10.39 5.77
C ASP A 82 -10.70 9.81 6.02
N ARG A 83 -10.93 8.52 5.74
CA ARG A 83 -12.22 7.85 6.03
C ARG A 83 -12.45 7.61 7.52
N PHE A 84 -11.38 7.49 8.29
CA PHE A 84 -11.44 7.27 9.73
C PHE A 84 -11.45 8.59 10.51
N GLN A 85 -11.10 9.72 9.90
CA GLN A 85 -11.25 11.03 10.51
C GLN A 85 -12.74 11.36 10.73
N LYS A 86 -13.09 11.62 11.99
CA LYS A 86 -14.41 12.12 12.39
C LYS A 86 -14.25 13.53 12.96
N PRO A 87 -15.15 14.47 12.64
CA PRO A 87 -15.10 15.80 13.25
C PRO A 87 -15.28 15.71 14.76
N GLY A 88 -14.36 16.28 15.53
CA GLY A 88 -14.32 16.16 17.00
C GLY A 88 -13.67 14.89 17.55
N GLY A 89 -13.08 14.05 16.69
CA GLY A 89 -12.25 12.93 17.13
C GLY A 89 -10.93 13.43 17.70
N PHE A 90 -10.60 12.98 18.91
CA PHE A 90 -9.31 13.24 19.53
C PHE A 90 -8.31 12.18 19.06
N ASP A 91 -7.17 12.62 18.53
CA ASP A 91 -6.09 11.71 18.16
C ASP A 91 -5.34 11.32 19.44
N LEU A 92 -5.45 10.04 19.82
CA LEU A 92 -4.80 9.50 21.00
C LEU A 92 -3.40 8.96 20.67
N TRP A 93 -2.98 8.99 19.41
CA TRP A 93 -1.65 8.54 19.00
C TRP A 93 -0.59 9.51 19.53
N THR A 94 0.18 9.09 20.53
CA THR A 94 1.31 9.84 21.07
C THR A 94 2.64 9.32 20.55
N GLU A 95 3.72 10.11 20.72
CA GLU A 95 5.09 9.70 20.35
C GLU A 95 5.54 8.41 21.08
N ASN A 96 4.86 8.06 22.18
CA ASN A 96 5.11 6.87 22.99
C ASN A 96 4.43 5.61 22.46
N ASP A 97 3.44 5.74 21.58
CA ASP A 97 2.67 4.62 21.02
C ASP A 97 3.35 3.98 19.79
N GLY A 98 4.51 4.49 19.40
CA GLY A 98 5.36 3.88 18.39
C GLY A 98 5.92 2.53 18.85
N PRO A 99 6.40 1.68 17.92
CA PRO A 99 7.04 0.43 18.28
C PRO A 99 8.21 0.71 19.23
N GLN A 100 8.13 0.23 20.46
CA GLN A 100 9.22 0.31 21.41
C GLN A 100 10.40 -0.47 20.84
N LEU A 101 11.43 0.25 20.39
CA LEU A 101 12.73 -0.34 20.15
C LEU A 101 13.19 -0.83 21.52
N PHE A 102 13.29 -2.15 21.69
CA PHE A 102 13.78 -2.76 22.92
C PHE A 102 15.09 -2.06 23.29
N GLN A 103 15.06 -1.26 24.37
CA GLN A 103 16.28 -0.76 24.98
C GLN A 103 16.97 -1.97 25.58
N THR A 104 18.02 -2.46 24.93
CA THR A 104 18.84 -3.52 25.50
C THR A 104 19.52 -2.93 26.74
N PRO A 105 19.43 -3.58 27.91
CA PRO A 105 19.96 -3.04 29.16
C PRO A 105 21.48 -2.82 29.15
N ASP A 106 22.17 -3.36 28.13
CA ASP A 106 23.63 -3.32 28.01
C ASP A 106 24.13 -2.49 26.81
N GLU A 107 23.27 -1.70 26.13
CA GLU A 107 23.60 -1.00 24.85
C GLU A 107 24.09 -1.91 23.71
N LEU A 108 24.18 -3.22 23.95
CA LEU A 108 24.64 -4.21 22.99
C LEU A 108 23.51 -4.52 21.99
N PRO A 109 23.78 -4.50 20.67
CA PRO A 109 22.79 -4.87 19.66
C PRO A 109 22.39 -6.33 19.84
N SER A 110 21.08 -6.60 19.77
CA SER A 110 20.54 -7.96 19.90
C SER A 110 21.16 -8.89 18.86
N ALA A 111 21.45 -10.13 19.28
CA ALA A 111 22.06 -11.19 18.46
C ALA A 111 21.36 -11.45 17.11
N ARG A 112 20.11 -11.01 16.99
CA ARG A 112 19.27 -11.17 15.79
C ARG A 112 19.57 -10.14 14.69
N PHE A 113 20.22 -9.02 15.01
CA PHE A 113 20.52 -7.94 14.06
C PHE A 113 21.96 -7.96 13.55
N PHE A 114 22.74 -8.99 13.86
CA PHE A 114 24.10 -9.07 13.34
C PHE A 114 24.11 -9.51 11.87
N PRO A 115 24.92 -8.85 11.01
CA PRO A 115 25.15 -9.33 9.66
C PRO A 115 25.79 -10.72 9.69
N LYS A 116 25.31 -11.61 8.82
CA LYS A 116 25.81 -12.98 8.71
C LYS A 116 27.31 -12.95 8.42
N GLY A 117 28.11 -13.59 9.29
CA GLY A 117 29.56 -13.69 9.14
C GLY A 117 30.39 -12.91 10.16
N VAL A 118 29.76 -12.14 11.06
CA VAL A 118 30.49 -11.46 12.15
C VAL A 118 30.42 -12.30 13.42
N VAL A 119 31.56 -12.86 13.83
CA VAL A 119 31.72 -13.60 15.10
C VAL A 119 32.18 -12.61 16.17
N HIS A 120 31.27 -12.20 17.05
CA HIS A 120 31.65 -11.58 18.31
C HIS A 120 31.70 -12.67 19.39
N SER A 121 32.77 -12.70 20.17
CA SER A 121 32.87 -13.55 21.35
C SER A 121 31.89 -13.04 22.41
N ILE A 122 30.67 -13.58 22.42
CA ILE A 122 29.71 -13.35 23.48
C ILE A 122 30.31 -14.04 24.73
N LYS A 123 30.78 -13.27 25.71
CA LYS A 123 31.04 -13.80 27.07
C LYS A 123 29.70 -13.82 27.79
N PRO A 124 29.05 -14.98 27.99
CA PRO A 124 27.63 -14.99 28.27
C PRO A 124 27.27 -14.70 29.74
N TYR A 125 28.20 -14.68 30.71
CA TYR A 125 27.82 -14.57 32.14
C TYR A 125 28.89 -13.94 33.07
N MET A 126 29.34 -12.71 32.86
CA MET A 126 30.18 -12.05 33.88
C MET A 126 29.80 -10.59 34.08
N LYS A 127 29.07 -10.30 35.16
CA LYS A 127 29.16 -9.03 35.88
C LYS A 127 30.14 -9.29 37.03
N VAL A 128 31.40 -8.90 36.85
CA VAL A 128 32.35 -8.85 37.97
C VAL A 128 32.09 -7.51 38.67
N THR A 129 31.48 -7.58 39.84
CA THR A 129 31.42 -6.43 40.76
C THR A 129 32.79 -6.23 41.39
N SER A 130 33.11 -4.98 41.75
CA SER A 130 34.42 -4.54 42.27
C SER A 130 34.91 -5.25 43.54
N ASP A 131 34.08 -6.07 44.18
CA ASP A 131 34.42 -6.80 45.40
C ASP A 131 35.20 -8.11 45.16
N ASP A 132 35.21 -8.66 43.94
CA ASP A 132 35.91 -9.93 43.63
C ASP A 132 37.44 -9.78 43.46
N LEU A 133 37.98 -8.56 43.57
CA LEU A 133 39.42 -8.28 43.41
C LEU A 133 40.18 -8.16 44.74
N LEU A 134 39.52 -8.33 45.89
CA LEU A 134 40.13 -8.08 47.21
C LEU A 134 40.12 -9.27 48.19
N GLU A 135 39.93 -10.50 47.73
CA GLU A 135 40.25 -11.68 48.55
C GLU A 135 41.05 -12.72 47.77
N ARG A 136 42.37 -12.65 47.86
CA ARG A 136 43.14 -13.62 48.66
C ARG A 136 44.64 -13.26 48.70
N PRO A 137 45.22 -13.08 49.90
CA PRO A 137 46.66 -12.92 50.08
C PRO A 137 47.39 -14.28 50.10
N ASP A 138 48.53 -14.29 49.41
CA ASP A 138 49.82 -14.95 49.68
C ASP A 138 49.89 -16.18 50.60
N VAL A 139 50.53 -17.26 50.11
CA VAL A 139 51.67 -17.88 50.82
C VAL A 139 52.67 -18.42 49.78
N LEU A 140 53.83 -17.76 49.69
CA LEU A 140 55.10 -18.32 49.21
C LEU A 140 55.79 -19.02 50.39
N GLU A 141 56.46 -20.15 50.17
CA GLU A 141 57.93 -20.30 50.37
C GLU A 141 58.38 -21.76 50.18
N ASP A 142 59.59 -21.87 49.61
CA ASP A 142 60.36 -23.05 49.24
C ASP A 142 61.05 -23.75 50.45
N ASP A 143 61.59 -24.95 50.14
CA ASP A 143 62.46 -25.89 50.91
C ASP A 143 61.80 -26.99 51.78
#